data_AF-A0A667FF89-F1
#
_entry.id   AF-A0A667FF89-F1
#
_cell.length_a   1.000
_cell.length_b   1.000
_cell.length_c   1.000
_cell.angle_alpha   90.00
_cell.angle_beta   90.00
_cell.angle_gamma   90.00
#
_symmetry.space_group_name_H-M   'P 1'
#
loop_
_entity.id
_entity.type
_entity.pdbx_description
1 polymer ?
#
loop_
_entity_poly.entity_id
_entity_poly.type
_entity_poly.pdbx_seq_one_letter_code
_entity_poly.pdbx_strand_id
1 'polypeptide(L)'
;MKIQQSKQMDKFLGTHTLPKFKQEEIENLNRPITSDKIESVIKNLPTNKSPGPDGFPGEFYQTFKAEIIPILLKLFQKNRKGRKTSRLIL
;
A
#
# COMPACT_ATOMS: atom_id res chain seq x y z
N MET A 1 -1.45 23.88 -23.84
CA MET A 1 -2.27 22.80 -23.25
C MET A 1 -1.81 22.32 -21.88
N LYS A 2 -0.54 21.92 -21.65
CA LYS A 2 -0.09 21.40 -20.33
C LYS A 2 -0.23 22.38 -19.15
N ILE A 3 0.01 23.68 -19.38
CA ILE A 3 -0.04 24.71 -18.32
C ILE A 3 -1.48 24.91 -17.79
N GLN A 4 -2.48 24.73 -18.64
CA GLN A 4 -3.88 24.95 -18.28
C GLN A 4 -4.42 23.85 -17.35
N GLN A 5 -3.99 22.60 -17.56
CA GLN A 5 -4.33 21.47 -16.69
C GLN A 5 -3.73 21.60 -15.29
N SER A 6 -2.48 22.08 -15.19
CA SER A 6 -1.83 22.36 -13.90
C SER A 6 -2.64 23.37 -13.09
N LYS A 7 -2.98 24.52 -13.69
CA LYS A 7 -3.78 25.57 -13.05
C LYS A 7 -5.17 25.10 -12.65
N GLN A 8 -5.77 24.21 -13.46
CA GLN A 8 -7.08 23.63 -13.16
C GLN A 8 -7.00 22.63 -11.99
N MET A 9 -5.92 21.86 -11.89
CA MET A 9 -5.67 20.96 -10.76
C MET A 9 -5.46 21.73 -9.46
N ASP A 10 -4.65 22.80 -9.49
CA ASP A 10 -4.41 23.65 -8.31
C ASP A 10 -5.71 24.29 -7.81
N LYS A 11 -6.54 24.77 -8.74
CA LYS A 11 -7.88 25.29 -8.41
C LYS A 11 -8.77 24.21 -7.81
N PHE A 12 -8.76 23.00 -8.37
CA PHE A 12 -9.56 21.87 -7.87
C PHE A 12 -9.13 21.45 -6.46
N LEU A 13 -7.83 21.35 -6.19
CA LEU A 13 -7.31 21.01 -4.86
C LEU A 13 -7.54 22.13 -3.84
N GLY A 14 -7.52 23.39 -4.27
CA GLY A 14 -7.80 24.55 -3.41
C GLY A 14 -9.29 24.72 -3.05
N THR A 15 -10.21 24.29 -3.92
CA THR A 15 -11.66 24.37 -3.65
C THR A 15 -12.20 23.21 -2.81
N HIS A 16 -11.47 22.09 -2.71
CA HIS A 16 -11.90 20.90 -1.97
C HIS A 16 -11.07 20.74 -0.69
N THR A 17 -11.74 20.69 0.46
CA THR A 17 -11.05 20.29 1.70
C THR A 17 -10.77 18.80 1.63
N LEU A 18 -9.50 18.45 1.43
CA LEU A 18 -9.09 17.05 1.49
C LEU A 18 -9.20 16.55 2.94
N PRO A 19 -9.77 15.35 3.16
CA PRO A 19 -9.78 14.75 4.49
C PRO A 19 -8.35 14.59 4.98
N LYS A 20 -8.05 15.15 6.15
CA LYS A 20 -6.77 14.96 6.84
C LYS A 20 -6.86 13.69 7.69
N PHE A 21 -5.82 12.88 7.64
CA PHE A 21 -5.70 11.73 8.53
C PHE A 21 -5.61 12.18 9.97
N LYS A 22 -6.23 11.41 10.87
CA LYS A 22 -6.01 11.51 12.31
C LYS A 22 -4.61 10.98 12.65
N GLN A 23 -4.05 11.45 13.76
CA GLN A 23 -2.73 11.03 14.22
C GLN A 23 -2.62 9.50 14.35
N GLU A 24 -3.66 8.85 14.86
CA GLU A 24 -3.72 7.39 14.97
C GLU A 24 -3.62 6.67 13.61
N GLU A 25 -4.26 7.20 12.56
CA GLU A 25 -4.20 6.63 11.22
C GLU A 25 -2.79 6.76 10.64
N ILE A 26 -2.15 7.91 10.87
CA ILE A 26 -0.76 8.16 10.46
C ILE A 26 0.17 7.17 11.16
N GLU A 27 0.00 6.95 12.46
CA GLU A 27 0.80 5.98 13.23
C GLU A 27 0.56 4.55 12.75
N ASN A 28 -0.70 4.18 12.47
CA ASN A 28 -1.07 2.87 11.93
C ASN A 28 -0.57 2.60 10.52
N LEU A 29 -0.37 3.64 9.70
CA LEU A 29 0.28 3.55 8.39
C LEU A 29 1.80 3.41 8.53
N ASN A 30 2.39 4.08 9.52
CA ASN A 30 3.82 4.08 9.77
C ASN A 30 4.31 2.88 10.59
N ARG A 31 3.44 2.08 11.21
CA ARG A 31 3.86 0.88 11.94
C ARG A 31 4.58 -0.13 11.03
N PRO A 32 5.54 -0.91 11.54
CA PRO A 32 6.17 -1.99 10.78
C PRO A 32 5.14 -3.00 10.25
N ILE A 33 5.40 -3.57 9.08
CA ILE A 33 4.62 -4.69 8.57
C ILE A 33 5.04 -5.95 9.33
N THR A 34 4.08 -6.68 9.87
CA THR A 34 4.26 -7.92 10.63
C THR A 34 3.79 -9.13 9.83
N SER A 35 4.27 -10.33 10.19
CA SER A 35 3.79 -11.60 9.61
C SER A 35 2.28 -11.74 9.75
N ASP A 36 1.73 -11.42 10.92
CA ASP A 36 0.32 -11.63 11.24
C ASP A 36 -0.58 -10.75 10.38
N LYS A 37 -0.13 -9.52 10.08
CA LYS A 37 -0.83 -8.63 9.16
C LYS A 37 -0.85 -9.21 7.74
N ILE A 38 0.26 -9.77 7.28
CA ILE A 38 0.35 -10.42 5.97
C ILE A 38 -0.54 -11.67 5.93
N GLU A 39 -0.48 -12.52 6.95
CA GLU A 39 -1.29 -13.72 7.05
C GLU A 39 -2.79 -13.39 7.02
N SER A 40 -3.22 -12.40 7.80
CA SER A 40 -4.62 -11.96 7.82
C SER A 40 -5.07 -11.46 6.45
N VAL A 41 -4.24 -10.71 5.73
CA VAL A 41 -4.56 -10.26 4.37
C VAL A 41 -4.69 -11.44 3.42
N ILE A 42 -3.72 -12.37 3.43
CA ILE A 42 -3.73 -13.55 2.56
C ILE A 42 -4.99 -14.40 2.82
N LYS A 43 -5.35 -14.62 4.08
CA LYS A 43 -6.55 -15.38 4.47
C LYS A 43 -7.84 -14.77 3.92
N ASN A 44 -7.89 -13.44 3.78
CA ASN A 44 -9.06 -12.71 3.32
C ASN A 44 -9.03 -12.39 1.81
N LEU A 45 -8.05 -12.92 1.06
CA LEU A 45 -8.01 -12.74 -0.39
C LEU A 45 -9.21 -13.42 -1.07
N PRO A 46 -9.80 -12.80 -2.11
CA PRO A 46 -10.87 -13.43 -2.88
C PRO A 46 -10.32 -14.56 -3.75
N THR A 47 -10.94 -15.74 -3.68
CA THR A 47 -10.47 -17.00 -4.28
C THR A 47 -11.19 -17.40 -5.56
N ASN A 48 -11.76 -16.45 -6.31
CA ASN A 48 -12.50 -16.72 -7.56
C ASN A 48 -12.43 -15.51 -8.49
N LYS A 49 -11.33 -14.76 -8.40
CA LYS A 49 -11.10 -13.57 -9.23
C LYS A 49 -9.96 -13.84 -10.18
N SER A 50 -10.02 -13.19 -11.35
CA SER A 50 -8.91 -13.20 -12.29
C SER A 50 -7.62 -12.73 -11.59
N PRO A 51 -6.48 -13.38 -11.85
CA PRO A 51 -5.20 -12.97 -11.30
C PRO A 51 -4.84 -11.52 -11.63
N GLY A 52 -4.00 -10.93 -10.78
CA GLY A 52 -3.42 -9.62 -11.06
C GLY A 52 -2.34 -9.68 -12.14
N PRO A 53 -1.60 -8.57 -12.36
CA PRO A 53 -0.46 -8.53 -13.26
C PRO A 53 0.68 -9.52 -12.90
N ASP A 54 0.67 -10.05 -11.68
CA ASP A 54 1.58 -11.11 -11.21
C ASP A 54 1.18 -12.52 -11.67
N GLY A 55 -0.03 -12.70 -12.20
CA GLY A 55 -0.50 -13.97 -12.75
C GLY A 55 -0.91 -15.02 -11.71
N PHE A 56 -0.84 -14.71 -10.40
CA PHE A 56 -1.21 -15.65 -9.34
C PHE A 56 -2.64 -15.38 -8.80
N PRO A 57 -3.50 -16.40 -8.72
CA PRO A 57 -4.84 -16.26 -8.12
C PRO A 57 -4.76 -16.16 -6.58
N GLY A 58 -5.83 -15.74 -5.92
CA GLY A 58 -5.87 -15.61 -4.45
C GLY A 58 -5.57 -16.94 -3.72
N GLU A 59 -6.01 -18.04 -4.32
CA GLU A 59 -5.84 -19.43 -3.89
C GLU A 59 -4.36 -19.82 -3.81
N PHE A 60 -3.54 -19.30 -4.72
CA PHE A 60 -2.09 -19.52 -4.69
C PHE A 60 -1.51 -18.97 -3.38
N TYR A 61 -1.85 -17.74 -3.04
CA TYR A 61 -1.34 -17.11 -1.81
C TYR A 61 -1.83 -17.83 -0.56
N GLN A 62 -3.09 -18.29 -0.55
CA GLN A 62 -3.64 -19.03 0.59
C GLN A 62 -3.00 -20.41 0.75
N THR A 63 -2.74 -21.10 -0.36
CA THR A 63 -2.13 -22.44 -0.36
C THR A 63 -0.68 -22.39 0.12
N PHE A 64 0.11 -21.46 -0.41
CA PHE A 64 1.55 -21.34 -0.13
C PHE A 64 1.88 -20.26 0.90
N LYS A 65 0.95 -19.97 1.82
CA LYS A 65 1.10 -18.85 2.76
C LYS A 65 2.35 -18.99 3.63
N ALA A 66 2.71 -20.22 4.03
CA ALA A 66 3.85 -20.48 4.91
C ALA A 66 5.18 -20.10 4.25
N GLU A 67 5.30 -20.35 2.95
CA GLU A 67 6.47 -20.05 2.14
C GLU A 67 6.50 -18.57 1.71
N ILE A 68 5.34 -17.99 1.41
CA ILE A 68 5.21 -16.63 0.89
C ILE A 68 5.39 -15.56 1.98
N ILE A 69 4.85 -15.77 3.18
CA ILE A 69 4.88 -14.76 4.26
C ILE A 69 6.31 -14.30 4.57
N PRO A 70 7.32 -15.18 4.76
CA PRO A 70 8.70 -14.75 5.01
C PRO A 70 9.30 -13.92 3.86
N ILE A 71 8.98 -14.26 2.61
CA ILE A 71 9.47 -13.56 1.41
C ILE A 71 8.89 -12.14 1.37
N LEU A 72 7.57 -12.01 1.54
CA LEU A 72 6.89 -10.72 1.56
C LEU A 72 7.37 -9.85 2.72
N LEU A 73 7.52 -10.43 3.92
CA LEU A 73 8.00 -9.71 5.09
C LEU A 73 9.40 -9.12 4.84
N LYS A 74 10.33 -9.93 4.33
CA LYS A 74 11.69 -9.50 3.98
C LYS A 74 11.68 -8.40 2.91
N LEU A 75 10.83 -8.53 1.89
CA LEU A 75 10.67 -7.53 0.83
C LEU A 75 10.20 -6.18 1.38
N PHE A 76 9.13 -6.18 2.17
CA PHE A 76 8.58 -4.95 2.75
C PHE A 76 9.56 -4.27 3.71
N GLN A 77 10.29 -5.05 4.51
CA GLN A 77 11.32 -4.52 5.39
C GLN A 77 12.49 -3.90 4.61
N LYS A 78 12.91 -4.50 3.50
CA LYS A 78 13.97 -3.94 2.62
C LYS A 78 13.53 -2.61 1.99
N ASN A 79 12.31 -2.55 1.48
CA ASN A 79 11.76 -1.34 0.85
C ASN A 79 11.63 -0.16 1.82
N ARG A 80 11.35 -0.42 3.11
CA ARG A 80 11.31 0.63 4.13
C ARG A 80 12.69 1.20 4.44
N LYS A 81 13.74 0.38 4.44
CA LYS A 81 15.12 0.82 4.71
C LYS A 81 15.73 1.61 3.53
N GLY A 82 15.35 1.27 2.30
CA GLY A 82 15.82 1.93 1.08
C GLY A 82 15.21 3.30 0.81
N ARG A 83 14.07 3.62 1.44
CA ARG A 83 13.46 4.94 1.40
C ARG A 83 13.91 5.75 2.62
N LYS A 84 15.14 6.29 2.60
CA LYS A 84 15.38 7.52 3.36
C LYS A 84 14.54 8.59 2.67
N THR A 85 13.33 8.79 3.18
CA THR A 85 12.41 9.82 2.74
C THR A 85 13.11 11.17 2.85
N SER A 86 13.34 11.83 1.71
CA SER A 86 13.40 13.30 1.70
C SER A 86 12.11 13.77 2.35
N ARG A 87 12.27 14.38 3.52
CA ARG A 87 11.20 14.92 4.35
C ARG A 87 10.57 16.10 3.61
N LEU A 88 9.61 15.85 2.73
CA LEU A 88 8.69 16.88 2.23
C LEU A 88 7.42 16.26 1.66
N ILE A 89 6.55 15.76 2.54
CA ILE A 89 5.10 15.86 2.38
C ILE A 89 4.52 16.11 3.77
N LEU A 90 4.57 17.38 4.18
CA LEU A 90 3.60 18.06 5.03
C LEU A 90 3.47 19.48 4.47
#